data_AF-A0A519QZV9-F1
#
_entry.id   AF-A0A519QZV9-F1
#
_cell.length_a   1.000
_cell.length_b   1.000
_cell.length_c   1.000
_cell.angle_alpha   90.00
_cell.angle_beta   90.00
_cell.angle_gamma   90.00
#
_symmetry.space_group_name_H-M   'P 1'
#
loop_
_entity.id
_entity.type
_entity.pdbx_description
1 polymer ?
#
loop_
_entity_poly.entity_id
_entity_poly.type
_entity_poly.pdbx_seq_one_letter_code
_entity_poly.pdbx_strand_id
1 'polypeptide(L)'
;MQQKELDEYWDVFNTKVKHLSELDQRKVAYEFSLLVKGNLDELGLEALRIIEQLTYKKVALRTCERIQKRLQEKLPGNNTVSPYSVLIWTLQPNTASYPVWYSTGIAGLNLPDLHIATLPELTKLIERTLEALKTKSA
;
A
#
# COMPACT_ATOMS: atom_id res chain seq x y z
N MET A 1 -15.96 10.26 -5.00
CA MET A 1 -15.85 8.80 -5.13
C MET A 1 -17.25 8.21 -5.12
N GLN A 2 -17.61 7.29 -6.03
CA GLN A 2 -18.94 6.68 -6.04
C GLN A 2 -18.98 5.51 -5.05
N GLN A 3 -20.07 5.36 -4.28
CA GLN A 3 -20.18 4.30 -3.26
C GLN A 3 -19.99 2.90 -3.85
N LYS A 4 -20.56 2.66 -5.04
CA LYS A 4 -20.42 1.37 -5.75
C LYS A 4 -18.95 1.00 -6.02
N GLU A 5 -18.14 1.95 -6.47
CA GLU A 5 -16.71 1.71 -6.76
C GLU A 5 -15.92 1.40 -5.48
N LEU A 6 -16.29 2.05 -4.37
CA LEU A 6 -15.70 1.80 -3.06
C LEU A 6 -16.05 0.40 -2.54
N ASP A 7 -17.30 -0.03 -2.72
CA ASP A 7 -17.75 -1.36 -2.32
C ASP A 7 -17.03 -2.45 -3.14
N GLU A 8 -16.94 -2.28 -4.47
CA GLU A 8 -16.22 -3.20 -5.36
C GLU A 8 -14.72 -3.28 -5.02
N TYR A 9 -14.09 -2.15 -4.69
CA TYR A 9 -12.70 -2.11 -4.24
C TYR A 9 -12.49 -2.92 -2.95
N TRP A 10 -13.34 -2.68 -1.93
CA TRP A 10 -13.23 -3.41 -0.66
C TRP A 10 -13.62 -4.88 -0.78
N ASP A 11 -14.52 -5.25 -1.68
CA ASP A 11 -14.85 -6.64 -1.95
C ASP A 11 -13.62 -7.44 -2.38
N VAL A 12 -12.80 -6.91 -3.29
CA VAL A 12 -11.53 -7.55 -3.70
C VAL A 12 -10.57 -7.76 -2.54
N PHE A 13 -10.48 -6.79 -1.62
CA PHE A 13 -9.65 -6.96 -0.42
C PHE A 13 -10.19 -8.05 0.51
N ASN A 14 -11.49 -8.07 0.75
CA ASN A 14 -12.12 -9.01 1.66
C ASN A 14 -12.14 -10.45 1.12
N THR A 15 -12.34 -10.63 -0.18
CA THR A 15 -12.53 -11.95 -0.81
C THR A 15 -11.27 -12.52 -1.44
N LYS A 16 -10.30 -11.67 -1.80
CA LYS A 16 -9.05 -12.11 -2.45
C LYS A 16 -7.81 -11.79 -1.61
N VAL A 17 -7.52 -10.51 -1.36
CA VAL A 17 -6.23 -10.09 -0.76
C VAL A 17 -6.07 -10.59 0.69
N LYS A 18 -7.13 -10.56 1.49
CA LYS A 18 -7.13 -11.02 2.88
C LYS A 18 -6.68 -12.47 3.05
N HIS A 19 -6.92 -13.32 2.06
CA HIS A 19 -6.61 -14.74 2.11
C HIS A 19 -5.19 -15.09 1.60
N LEU A 20 -4.44 -14.09 1.14
CA LEU A 20 -3.05 -14.29 0.73
C LEU A 20 -2.11 -14.40 1.94
N SER A 21 -0.89 -14.88 1.68
CA SER A 21 0.20 -14.77 2.64
C SER A 21 0.52 -13.29 2.94
N GLU A 22 1.03 -12.98 4.13
CA GLU A 22 1.44 -11.61 4.47
C GLU A 22 2.39 -11.03 3.42
N LEU A 23 3.34 -11.85 2.93
CA LEU A 23 4.31 -11.44 1.93
C LEU A 23 3.66 -11.02 0.62
N ASP A 24 2.62 -11.73 0.19
CA ASP A 24 1.90 -11.41 -1.04
C ASP A 24 0.96 -10.21 -0.88
N GLN A 25 0.37 -10.02 0.31
CA GLN A 25 -0.36 -8.79 0.64
C GLN A 25 0.58 -7.57 0.53
N ARG A 26 1.82 -7.70 1.03
CA ARG A 26 2.85 -6.64 0.92
C ARG A 26 3.26 -6.35 -0.52
N LYS A 27 3.23 -7.33 -1.43
CA LYS A 27 3.49 -7.08 -2.86
C LYS A 27 2.40 -6.21 -3.48
N VAL A 28 1.13 -6.43 -3.15
CA VAL A 28 0.04 -5.53 -3.57
C VAL A 28 0.27 -4.11 -3.06
N ALA A 29 0.65 -3.96 -1.79
CA ALA A 29 0.97 -2.66 -1.20
C ALA A 29 2.18 -1.98 -1.87
N TYR A 30 3.17 -2.76 -2.30
CA TYR A 30 4.31 -2.24 -3.04
C TYR A 30 3.91 -1.68 -4.41
N GLU A 31 3.03 -2.36 -5.15
CA GLU A 31 2.51 -1.85 -6.42
C GLU A 31 1.82 -0.48 -6.27
N PHE A 32 1.04 -0.29 -5.20
CA PHE A 32 0.47 1.03 -4.88
C PHE A 32 1.54 2.08 -4.57
N SER A 33 2.61 1.67 -3.89
CA SER A 33 3.72 2.55 -3.54
C SER A 33 4.54 2.95 -4.79
N LEU A 34 4.59 2.10 -5.82
CA LEU A 34 5.22 2.42 -7.10
C LEU A 34 4.46 3.51 -7.87
N LEU A 35 3.13 3.58 -7.73
CA LEU A 35 2.32 4.60 -8.42
C LEU A 35 2.66 6.02 -7.96
N VAL A 36 3.10 6.21 -6.71
CA VAL A 36 3.49 7.53 -6.18
C VAL A 36 4.96 7.86 -6.40
N LYS A 37 5.76 6.95 -6.96
CA LYS A 37 7.23 7.06 -7.03
C LYS A 37 7.71 8.37 -7.68
N GLY A 38 7.04 8.84 -8.72
CA GLY A 38 7.38 10.08 -9.43
C GLY A 38 7.19 11.35 -8.58
N ASN A 39 6.50 11.26 -7.45
CA ASN A 39 6.18 12.37 -6.55
C ASN A 39 6.97 12.33 -5.23
N LEU A 40 7.96 11.44 -5.10
CA LEU A 40 8.71 11.24 -3.85
C LEU A 40 10.02 12.03 -3.84
N ASP A 41 10.32 12.67 -2.69
CA ASP A 41 11.67 13.16 -2.39
C ASP A 41 12.59 11.98 -1.95
N GLU A 42 13.82 12.29 -1.53
CA GLU A 42 14.79 11.30 -1.06
C GLU A 42 14.29 10.43 0.10
N LEU A 43 13.54 11.00 1.05
CA LEU A 43 12.94 10.28 2.18
C LEU A 43 11.84 9.33 1.69
N GLY A 44 11.01 9.77 0.76
CA GLY A 44 10.00 8.91 0.13
C GLY A 44 10.64 7.75 -0.63
N LEU A 45 11.72 8.00 -1.37
CA LEU A 45 12.47 6.96 -2.08
C LEU A 45 13.19 6.00 -1.12
N GLU A 46 13.69 6.48 0.03
CA GLU A 46 14.22 5.62 1.10
C GLU A 46 13.13 4.67 1.62
N ALA A 47 11.95 5.21 1.93
CA ALA A 47 10.80 4.42 2.38
C ALA A 47 10.36 3.39 1.33
N LEU A 48 10.31 3.76 0.05
CA LEU A 48 9.95 2.84 -1.04
C LEU A 48 10.91 1.65 -1.12
N ARG A 49 12.22 1.85 -0.93
CA ARG A 49 13.20 0.75 -0.89
C ARG A 49 12.98 -0.17 0.31
N ILE A 50 12.61 0.38 1.46
CA ILE A 50 12.27 -0.41 2.65
C ILE A 50 11.02 -1.24 2.38
N ILE A 51 10.00 -0.66 1.74
CA ILE A 51 8.77 -1.36 1.33
C ILE A 51 9.09 -2.50 0.36
N GLU A 52 9.93 -2.26 -0.64
CA GLU A 52 10.37 -3.30 -1.57
C GLU A 52 11.02 -4.47 -0.81
N GLN A 53 11.92 -4.19 0.12
CA GLN A 53 12.58 -5.22 0.93
C GLN A 53 11.61 -6.01 1.83
N LEU A 54 10.52 -5.37 2.29
CA LEU A 54 9.45 -6.05 3.03
C LEU A 54 8.75 -7.12 2.18
N THR A 55 8.68 -6.95 0.86
CA THR A 55 8.14 -7.97 -0.06
C THR A 55 9.05 -9.20 -0.22
N TYR A 56 10.30 -9.11 0.26
CA TYR A 56 11.31 -10.17 0.20
C TYR A 56 11.80 -10.62 1.60
N LYS A 57 11.05 -10.33 2.68
CA LYS A 57 11.31 -10.75 4.09
C LYS A 57 12.56 -10.14 4.77
N LYS A 58 13.10 -9.01 4.29
CA LYS A 58 14.43 -8.52 4.72
C LYS A 58 14.48 -7.32 5.66
N VAL A 59 13.39 -6.95 6.35
CA VAL A 59 13.38 -5.71 7.16
C VAL A 59 12.93 -5.95 8.59
N ALA A 60 13.70 -5.41 9.55
CA ALA A 60 13.34 -5.37 10.95
C ALA A 60 12.21 -4.36 11.23
N LEU A 61 11.25 -4.72 12.10
CA LEU A 61 10.10 -3.88 12.48
C LEU A 61 10.49 -2.44 12.87
N ARG A 62 11.56 -2.29 13.68
CA ARG A 62 12.06 -0.98 14.12
C ARG A 62 12.44 -0.06 12.96
N THR A 63 12.91 -0.62 11.85
CA THR A 63 13.24 0.15 10.65
C THR A 63 11.97 0.75 10.03
N CYS A 64 10.90 -0.03 9.95
CA CYS A 64 9.60 0.41 9.44
C CYS A 64 9.00 1.51 10.30
N GLU A 65 8.98 1.33 11.62
CA GLU A 65 8.46 2.33 12.57
C GLU A 65 9.24 3.65 12.49
N ARG A 66 10.57 3.57 12.43
CA ARG A 66 11.42 4.76 12.33
C ARG A 66 11.16 5.55 11.05
N ILE A 67 11.08 4.87 9.89
CA ILE A 67 10.84 5.56 8.63
C ILE A 67 9.40 6.10 8.56
N GLN A 68 8.42 5.34 9.06
CA GLN A 68 7.02 5.77 9.13
C GLN A 68 6.88 7.07 9.95
N LYS A 69 7.55 7.15 11.11
CA LYS A 69 7.56 8.37 11.93
C LYS A 69 8.15 9.58 11.20
N ARG A 70 9.29 9.42 10.51
CA ARG A 70 9.91 10.50 9.73
C ARG A 70 9.00 10.99 8.60
N LEU A 71 8.24 10.10 7.97
CA LEU A 71 7.26 10.46 6.95
C LEU A 71 6.08 11.24 7.55
N GLN A 72 5.58 10.80 8.72
CA GLN A 72 4.48 11.46 9.44
C GLN A 72 4.83 12.89 9.85
N GLU A 73 6.06 13.14 10.29
CA GLU A 73 6.56 14.49 10.63
C GLU A 73 6.57 15.45 9.44
N LYS A 74 6.57 14.91 8.20
CA LYS A 74 6.51 15.69 6.95
C LYS A 74 5.11 15.78 6.35
N LEU A 75 4.08 15.19 6.95
CA LEU A 75 2.74 15.30 6.42
C LEU A 75 2.27 16.76 6.48
N PRO A 76 1.63 17.28 5.42
CA PRO A 76 0.95 18.57 5.50
C PRO A 76 -0.14 18.48 6.59
N GLY A 77 -0.27 19.52 7.41
CA GLY A 77 -1.36 19.62 8.38
C GLY A 77 -2.75 19.61 7.70
N ASN A 78 -3.80 19.64 8.51
CA ASN A 78 -5.20 19.78 8.05
C ASN A 78 -5.73 18.62 7.21
N ASN A 79 -5.38 17.37 7.54
CA ASN A 79 -5.87 16.15 6.87
C ASN A 79 -5.62 16.12 5.36
N THR A 80 -4.61 16.83 4.87
CA THR A 80 -4.27 16.84 3.44
C THR A 80 -3.54 15.55 3.08
N VAL A 81 -4.02 14.83 2.06
CA VAL A 81 -3.38 13.61 1.57
C VAL A 81 -2.08 13.96 0.85
N SER A 82 -1.01 13.20 1.12
CA SER A 82 0.31 13.33 0.51
C SER A 82 0.75 11.99 -0.05
N PRO A 83 1.66 11.94 -1.04
CA PRO A 83 2.33 10.69 -1.45
C PRO A 83 2.86 9.86 -0.28
N TYR A 84 3.25 10.51 0.82
CA TYR A 84 3.68 9.82 2.04
C TYR A 84 2.57 9.06 2.75
N SER A 85 1.31 9.47 2.63
CA SER A 85 0.19 8.76 3.21
C SER A 85 0.13 7.31 2.70
N VAL A 86 0.38 7.09 1.40
CA VAL A 86 0.45 5.75 0.81
C VAL A 86 1.59 4.94 1.44
N LEU A 87 2.80 5.53 1.53
CA LEU A 87 3.97 4.86 2.09
C LEU A 87 3.79 4.52 3.58
N ILE A 88 3.20 5.44 4.35
CA ILE A 88 2.93 5.27 5.78
C ILE A 88 2.02 4.06 6.02
N TRP A 89 0.94 3.93 5.25
CA TRP A 89 0.03 2.78 5.36
C TRP A 89 0.66 1.47 4.89
N THR A 90 1.49 1.50 3.85
CA THR A 90 2.23 0.32 3.41
C THR A 90 3.30 -0.14 4.41
N LEU A 91 3.92 0.80 5.14
CA LEU A 91 4.89 0.52 6.21
C LEU A 91 4.23 0.04 7.50
N GLN A 92 2.91 0.07 7.60
CA GLN A 92 2.17 -0.30 8.80
C GLN A 92 2.53 -1.74 9.24
N PRO A 93 2.92 -1.94 10.52
CA PRO A 93 3.16 -3.27 11.07
C PRO A 93 1.93 -4.17 10.99
N ASN A 94 2.15 -5.47 10.79
CA ASN A 94 1.06 -6.44 10.83
C ASN A 94 0.57 -6.61 12.27
N THR A 95 -0.64 -6.17 12.57
CA THR A 95 -1.24 -6.23 13.90
C THR A 95 -2.69 -6.71 13.83
N ALA A 96 -3.28 -7.07 14.98
CA ALA A 96 -4.68 -7.47 15.02
C ALA A 96 -5.63 -6.33 14.58
N SER A 97 -5.34 -5.08 14.92
CA SER A 97 -6.15 -3.91 14.55
C SER A 97 -5.90 -3.44 13.12
N TYR A 98 -4.67 -3.59 12.63
CA TYR A 98 -4.26 -3.24 11.27
C TYR A 98 -3.54 -4.42 10.63
N PRO A 99 -4.28 -5.45 10.19
CA PRO A 99 -3.67 -6.53 9.42
C PRO A 99 -3.23 -6.00 8.05
N VAL A 100 -2.18 -6.59 7.47
CA VAL A 100 -1.54 -6.05 6.25
C VAL A 100 -2.51 -5.84 5.10
N TRP A 101 -3.42 -6.76 4.83
CA TRP A 101 -4.43 -6.59 3.78
C TRP A 101 -5.28 -5.32 3.98
N TYR A 102 -5.61 -4.98 5.23
CA TYR A 102 -6.46 -3.84 5.55
C TYR A 102 -5.67 -2.53 5.42
N SER A 103 -4.45 -2.47 5.94
CA SER A 103 -3.59 -1.29 5.76
C SER A 103 -3.23 -1.07 4.29
N THR A 104 -3.06 -2.14 3.51
CA THR A 104 -2.88 -2.08 2.05
C THR A 104 -4.11 -1.48 1.36
N GLY A 105 -5.31 -1.90 1.78
CA GLY A 105 -6.57 -1.32 1.30
C GLY A 105 -6.63 0.19 1.55
N ILE A 106 -6.27 0.64 2.75
CA ILE A 106 -6.21 2.07 3.08
C ILE A 106 -5.14 2.80 2.26
N ALA A 107 -3.96 2.20 2.05
CA ALA A 107 -2.92 2.79 1.22
C ALA A 107 -3.44 3.12 -0.19
N GLY A 108 -4.20 2.20 -0.81
CA GLY A 108 -4.81 2.43 -2.12
C GLY A 108 -5.89 3.52 -2.11
N LEU A 109 -6.66 3.68 -1.02
CA LEU A 109 -7.66 4.75 -0.91
C LEU A 109 -7.07 6.16 -0.92
N ASN A 110 -5.78 6.33 -0.63
CA ASN A 110 -5.12 7.64 -0.72
C ASN A 110 -4.81 8.04 -2.17
N LEU A 111 -4.75 7.09 -3.13
CA LEU A 111 -4.34 7.36 -4.51
C LEU A 111 -5.37 8.17 -5.32
N PRO A 112 -6.70 7.96 -5.18
CA PRO A 112 -7.70 8.82 -5.80
C PRO A 112 -7.65 10.27 -5.28
N ASP A 113 -7.41 10.46 -3.98
CA ASP A 113 -7.31 11.79 -3.37
C ASP A 113 -6.06 12.55 -3.84
N LEU A 114 -5.03 11.82 -4.29
CA LEU A 114 -3.83 12.36 -4.93
C LEU A 114 -3.98 12.54 -6.45
N HIS A 115 -5.13 12.18 -7.03
CA HIS A 115 -5.36 12.14 -8.47
C HIS A 115 -4.37 11.26 -9.26
N ILE A 116 -3.84 10.21 -8.63
CA ILE A 116 -2.86 9.30 -9.24
C ILE A 116 -3.54 8.12 -9.93
N ALA A 117 -4.62 7.61 -9.34
CA ALA A 117 -5.39 6.49 -9.89
C ALA A 117 -6.84 6.52 -9.39
N THR A 118 -7.75 5.96 -10.17
CA THR A 118 -9.14 5.72 -9.78
C THR A 118 -9.30 4.35 -9.11
N LEU A 119 -10.35 4.15 -8.31
CA LEU A 119 -10.61 2.84 -7.68
C LEU A 119 -10.73 1.69 -8.70
N PRO A 120 -11.42 1.84 -9.85
CA PRO A 120 -11.45 0.78 -10.86
C PRO A 120 -10.06 0.42 -11.43
N GLU A 121 -9.16 1.40 -11.59
CA GLU A 121 -7.78 1.14 -12.03
C GLU A 121 -6.99 0.39 -10.96
N LEU A 122 -7.16 0.74 -9.68
CA LEU A 122 -6.54 0.03 -8.57
C LEU A 122 -7.05 -1.41 -8.47
N THR A 123 -8.35 -1.64 -8.62
CA THR A 123 -8.94 -2.99 -8.64
C THR A 123 -8.32 -3.84 -9.75
N LYS A 124 -8.19 -3.30 -10.97
CA LYS A 124 -7.52 -3.99 -12.09
C LYS A 124 -6.05 -4.25 -11.81
N LEU A 125 -5.34 -3.33 -11.17
CA LEU A 125 -3.94 -3.51 -10.79
C LEU A 125 -3.81 -4.66 -9.79
N ILE A 126 -4.65 -4.70 -8.75
CA ILE A 126 -4.67 -5.81 -7.78
C ILE A 126 -4.84 -7.12 -8.53
N GLU A 127 -5.85 -7.25 -9.40
CA GLU A 127 -6.13 -8.49 -10.12
C GLU A 127 -4.94 -8.97 -10.95
N ARG A 128 -4.29 -8.08 -11.72
CA ARG A 128 -3.07 -8.43 -12.47
C ARG A 128 -1.95 -8.90 -11.56
N THR A 129 -1.76 -8.24 -10.42
CA THR A 129 -0.77 -8.64 -9.42
C THR A 129 -1.08 -10.04 -8.88
N LEU A 130 -2.35 -10.33 -8.57
CA LEU A 130 -2.76 -11.66 -8.10
C LEU A 130 -2.52 -12.74 -9.16
N GLU A 131 -2.79 -12.45 -10.43
CA GLU A 131 -2.49 -13.37 -11.54
C GLU A 131 -1.00 -13.68 -11.63
N ALA A 132 -0.14 -12.65 -11.57
CA ALA A 132 1.31 -12.79 -11.61
C ALA A 132 1.88 -13.60 -10.42
N LEU A 133 1.22 -13.55 -9.26
CA LEU A 133 1.60 -14.35 -8.08
C LEU A 133 1.26 -15.82 -8.24
N LYS A 134 0.14 -16.14 -8.88
CA LYS A 134 -0.26 -17.53 -9.18
C LYS A 134 0.72 -18.19 -10.15
N THR A 135 1.16 -17.46 -11.18
CA THR A 135 2.09 -18.00 -12.19
C THR A 135 3.51 -18.27 -11.68
N LYS A 136 3.91 -17.67 -10.55
CA LYS A 136 5.24 -17.90 -9.94
C LYS A 136 5.27 -19.05 -8.93
N SER A 137 4.10 -19.62 -8.62
CA SER A 137 3.93 -20.72 -7.66
C SER A 137 3.65 -22.07 -8.33
N ALA A 138 3.64 -22.11 -9.67
CA ALA A 138 3.49 -23.30 -10.51
C ALA A 138 4.83 -23.64 -11.17
#